data_AF-A0A5C6B419-F1
#
_entry.id   AF-A0A5C6B419-F1
#
_cell.length_a   1.000
_cell.length_b   1.000
_cell.length_c   1.000
_cell.angle_alpha   90.00
_cell.angle_beta   90.00
_cell.angle_gamma   90.00
#
_symmetry.space_group_name_H-M   'P 1'
#
loop_
_entity.id
_entity.type
_entity.pdbx_description
1 polymer ?
#
loop_
_entity_poly.entity_id
_entity_poly.type
_entity_poly.pdbx_seq_one_letter_code
_entity_poly.pdbx_strand_id
1 'polypeptide(L)'
;MSDASIRDSIHHRRDLLRLFGAAGIGLTATACADDESESEPPYDGPFYVVVNASGGWDTTYLMDPKGVGGINRLYDNGDILTEGEIKFAPTSKHITEGMSNEDFFARYAKELLVLNGLDYSVNNHSPCSRYMATGHLDSAAYPTFAALVAACRGPECPLSFLTFGNYSATANLVPMARVPYIQSLKLLANADSVHGATQHPYHDDFASDRIEQTLAKQNQRSATRSSLPRQKRAESMLYAAQWNSQSLSRITPHIPKSVPKDPLSQQAEIALASFKAGVCVSANLTVGQFDSHQKNDEDQMKLLPRLLASIDYLLRRAEELQIREKLVLVMQSEMGRTPNYNNGDGKDHWSIGSIMFLGPGIRGNRVIGATDDAQMPHPFDPQSLSLNPENGIRVRPEHIHIALRELAGVADHPFAERFPFKVAETEKLADLWGIGET
;
A
#
# COMPACT_ATOMS: atom_id res chain seq x y z
N MET A 1 -65.99 -33.42 38.91
CA MET A 1 -67.34 -32.97 38.47
C MET A 1 -67.41 -31.49 38.81
N SER A 2 -67.56 -30.52 37.91
CA SER A 2 -68.09 -30.51 36.55
C SER A 2 -67.58 -29.25 35.81
N ASP A 3 -67.02 -29.44 34.61
CA ASP A 3 -67.42 -28.74 33.38
C ASP A 3 -67.56 -27.20 33.34
N ALA A 4 -66.57 -26.44 33.83
CA ALA A 4 -66.58 -24.96 33.71
C ALA A 4 -65.27 -24.29 33.23
N SER A 5 -64.22 -25.05 32.90
CA SER A 5 -62.89 -24.45 32.61
C SER A 5 -62.47 -24.42 31.13
N ILE A 6 -63.30 -24.87 30.19
CA ILE A 6 -62.89 -25.03 28.78
C ILE A 6 -63.52 -23.99 27.83
N ARG A 7 -64.47 -23.16 28.28
CA ARG A 7 -65.16 -22.19 27.39
C ARG A 7 -64.55 -20.78 27.32
N ASP A 8 -63.65 -20.39 28.22
CA ASP A 8 -63.09 -19.02 28.22
C ASP A 8 -61.79 -18.82 27.40
N SER A 9 -61.18 -19.89 26.88
CA SER A 9 -59.93 -19.77 26.11
C SER A 9 -60.14 -19.48 24.61
N ILE A 10 -61.37 -19.62 24.10
CA ILE A 10 -61.67 -19.51 22.66
C ILE A 10 -62.08 -18.07 22.26
N HIS A 11 -62.58 -17.26 23.20
CA HIS A 11 -63.05 -15.90 22.90
C HIS A 11 -61.95 -14.82 22.83
N HIS A 12 -60.74 -15.07 23.31
CA HIS A 12 -59.64 -14.09 23.23
C HIS A 12 -58.71 -14.23 22.01
N ARG A 13 -58.92 -15.24 21.15
CA ARG A 13 -58.13 -15.40 19.90
C ARG A 13 -58.73 -14.69 18.69
N ARG A 14 -60.02 -14.36 18.69
CA ARG A 14 -60.67 -13.68 17.55
C ARG A 14 -60.62 -12.15 17.64
N ASP A 15 -60.47 -11.58 18.83
CA ASP A 15 -60.34 -10.13 19.00
C ASP A 15 -58.90 -9.63 18.80
N LEU A 16 -57.88 -10.46 19.07
CA LEU A 16 -56.48 -10.13 18.77
C LEU A 16 -56.21 -10.07 17.26
N LEU A 17 -56.91 -10.87 16.46
CA LEU A 17 -56.81 -10.86 14.99
C LEU A 17 -57.65 -9.77 14.31
N ARG A 18 -58.59 -9.14 15.04
CA ARG A 18 -59.31 -7.95 14.54
C ARG A 18 -58.58 -6.64 14.83
N LEU A 19 -57.69 -6.60 15.83
CA LEU A 19 -56.91 -5.39 16.14
C LEU A 19 -55.72 -5.12 15.20
N PHE A 20 -55.28 -6.11 14.41
CA PHE A 20 -54.24 -5.89 13.38
C PHE A 20 -54.81 -5.59 11.99
N GLY A 21 -56.14 -5.45 11.85
CA GLY A 21 -56.81 -5.22 10.56
C GLY A 21 -57.16 -3.77 10.23
N ALA A 22 -56.90 -2.79 11.12
CA ALA A 22 -57.45 -1.44 10.97
C ALA A 22 -56.53 -0.30 11.46
N ALA A 23 -55.23 -0.37 11.18
CA ALA A 23 -54.34 0.78 11.36
C ALA A 23 -53.54 1.03 10.07
N GLY A 24 -54.11 1.85 9.19
CA GLY A 24 -53.36 2.70 8.26
C GLY A 24 -53.05 2.14 6.88
N ILE A 25 -54.07 1.88 6.06
CA ILE A 25 -53.93 2.11 4.61
C ILE A 25 -53.90 3.63 4.41
N GLY A 26 -52.70 4.20 4.56
CA GLY A 26 -52.39 5.52 4.04
C GLY A 26 -51.70 5.32 2.69
N LEU A 27 -52.46 5.41 1.60
CA LEU A 27 -51.92 5.64 0.27
C LEU A 27 -51.30 7.06 0.26
N THR A 28 -50.08 7.16 0.77
CA THR A 28 -49.17 8.18 0.30
C THR A 28 -48.47 7.56 -0.90
N ALA A 29 -48.99 7.85 -2.09
CA ALA A 29 -48.19 7.79 -3.30
C ALA A 29 -47.14 8.91 -3.21
N THR A 30 -46.18 8.76 -2.31
CA THR A 30 -44.85 9.27 -2.62
C THR A 30 -44.40 8.37 -3.75
N ALA A 31 -44.27 8.93 -4.95
CA ALA A 31 -43.37 8.37 -5.93
C ALA A 31 -42.02 8.21 -5.22
N CYS A 32 -41.78 7.02 -4.65
CA CYS A 32 -40.43 6.59 -4.39
C CYS A 32 -39.86 6.53 -5.79
N ALA A 33 -39.06 7.54 -6.13
CA ALA A 33 -38.01 7.31 -7.10
C ALA A 33 -37.36 6.00 -6.65
N ASP A 34 -37.39 4.99 -7.52
CA ASP A 34 -36.44 3.90 -7.45
C ASP A 34 -35.07 4.57 -7.56
N ASP A 35 -34.55 5.09 -6.44
CA ASP A 35 -33.11 5.15 -6.24
C ASP A 35 -32.73 3.68 -6.14
N GLU A 36 -32.53 3.05 -7.31
CA GLU A 36 -31.57 1.97 -7.43
C GLU A 36 -30.35 2.45 -6.65
N SER A 37 -30.09 1.85 -5.50
CA SER A 37 -28.87 2.12 -4.76
C SER A 37 -27.73 1.59 -5.61
N GLU A 38 -27.28 2.37 -6.59
CA GLU A 38 -26.13 2.08 -7.42
C GLU A 38 -24.98 1.79 -6.47
N SER A 39 -24.36 0.61 -6.64
CA SER A 39 -23.11 0.27 -5.98
C SER A 39 -22.13 1.43 -6.12
N GLU A 40 -21.51 1.87 -5.02
CA GLU A 40 -20.47 2.90 -5.09
C GLU A 40 -19.46 2.53 -6.18
N PRO A 41 -19.11 3.49 -7.05
CA PRO A 41 -18.28 3.20 -8.21
C PRO A 41 -16.94 2.61 -7.75
N PRO A 42 -16.38 1.64 -8.48
CA PRO A 42 -15.06 1.12 -8.17
C PRO A 42 -14.05 2.25 -8.07
N TYR A 43 -13.16 2.20 -7.07
CA TYR A 43 -12.09 3.18 -6.94
C TYR A 43 -11.17 3.12 -8.15
N ASP A 44 -11.06 4.22 -8.88
CA ASP A 44 -10.39 4.27 -10.19
C ASP A 44 -8.95 4.79 -10.12
N GLY A 45 -8.38 4.91 -8.91
CA GLY A 45 -7.03 5.41 -8.68
C GLY A 45 -6.97 6.89 -8.28
N PRO A 46 -5.75 7.43 -8.04
CA PRO A 46 -4.45 6.76 -8.15
C PRO A 46 -4.25 5.63 -7.12
N PHE A 47 -3.41 4.65 -7.47
CA PHE A 47 -3.05 3.51 -6.63
C PHE A 47 -1.62 3.68 -6.11
N TYR A 48 -1.36 3.24 -4.88
CA TYR A 48 -0.06 3.43 -4.23
C TYR A 48 0.52 2.11 -3.75
N VAL A 49 1.76 1.82 -4.16
CA VAL A 49 2.50 0.65 -3.70
C VAL A 49 3.78 1.09 -3.02
N VAL A 50 4.00 0.62 -1.79
CA VAL A 50 5.28 0.75 -1.10
C VAL A 50 5.92 -0.64 -1.02
N VAL A 51 7.07 -0.81 -1.68
CA VAL A 51 7.87 -2.04 -1.62
C VAL A 51 9.01 -1.82 -0.64
N ASN A 52 9.08 -2.68 0.38
CA ASN A 52 10.17 -2.65 1.36
C ASN A 52 11.14 -3.83 1.19
N ALA A 53 12.40 -3.52 0.91
CA ALA A 53 13.53 -4.45 1.01
C ALA A 53 13.99 -4.54 2.47
N SER A 54 13.37 -5.43 3.24
CA SER A 54 13.61 -5.57 4.67
C SER A 54 14.93 -6.27 5.00
N GLY A 55 15.73 -5.60 5.82
CA GLY A 55 17.03 -6.00 6.33
C GLY A 55 18.13 -4.97 6.10
N GLY A 56 17.88 -3.97 5.24
CA GLY A 56 18.89 -2.99 4.82
C GLY A 56 19.58 -3.41 3.52
N TRP A 57 19.10 -2.88 2.39
CA TRP A 57 19.76 -3.14 1.11
C TRP A 57 21.15 -2.48 1.06
N ASP A 58 22.07 -3.08 0.31
CA ASP A 58 23.35 -2.44 0.03
C ASP A 58 23.21 -1.56 -1.22
N THR A 59 23.11 -0.25 -1.01
CA THR A 59 22.91 0.72 -2.09
C THR A 59 24.07 0.74 -3.09
N THR A 60 25.25 0.28 -2.68
CA THR A 60 26.43 0.17 -3.55
C THR A 60 26.27 -0.92 -4.60
N TYR A 61 25.35 -1.85 -4.45
CA TYR A 61 25.02 -2.82 -5.49
C TYR A 61 23.82 -2.41 -6.35
N LEU A 62 23.29 -1.19 -6.20
CA LEU A 62 22.11 -0.73 -6.90
C LEU A 62 22.23 0.71 -7.44
N MET A 63 21.78 1.71 -6.67
CA MET A 63 21.54 3.08 -7.14
C MET A 63 22.50 4.14 -6.57
N ASP A 64 23.43 3.75 -5.70
CA ASP A 64 24.49 4.62 -5.18
C ASP A 64 25.84 3.87 -5.22
N PRO A 65 26.32 3.50 -6.42
CA PRO A 65 27.51 2.66 -6.58
C PRO A 65 28.78 3.37 -6.11
N LYS A 66 29.67 2.63 -5.44
CA LYS A 66 30.98 3.10 -4.93
C LYS A 66 32.08 2.14 -5.29
N GLY A 67 32.87 2.45 -6.31
CA GLY A 67 34.00 1.62 -6.77
C GLY A 67 35.35 1.97 -6.13
N VAL A 68 35.35 2.43 -4.87
CA VAL A 68 36.52 2.95 -4.16
C VAL A 68 36.63 2.35 -2.76
N GLY A 69 37.83 2.40 -2.18
CA GLY A 69 38.05 2.09 -0.76
C GLY A 69 37.73 0.65 -0.33
N GLY A 70 37.54 -0.28 -1.27
CA GLY A 70 37.12 -1.65 -0.96
C GLY A 70 35.69 -1.75 -0.42
N ILE A 71 34.88 -0.70 -0.63
CA ILE A 71 33.49 -0.64 -0.16
C ILE A 71 32.62 -1.68 -0.84
N ASN A 72 32.91 -1.98 -2.10
CA ASN A 72 32.36 -3.12 -2.80
C ASN A 72 33.54 -3.92 -3.38
N ARG A 73 33.32 -5.21 -3.63
CA ARG A 73 34.34 -6.14 -4.16
C ARG A 73 34.01 -6.68 -5.55
N LEU A 74 32.92 -6.22 -6.17
CA LEU A 74 32.42 -6.78 -7.43
C LEU A 74 32.84 -5.95 -8.65
N TYR A 75 33.10 -4.66 -8.46
CA TYR A 75 33.42 -3.74 -9.54
C TYR A 75 34.27 -2.55 -9.04
N ASP A 76 35.03 -1.94 -9.95
CA ASP A 76 35.82 -0.73 -9.68
C ASP A 76 35.10 0.53 -10.17
N ASN A 77 35.59 1.73 -9.77
CA ASN A 77 34.92 2.99 -10.10
C ASN A 77 34.75 3.22 -11.61
N GLY A 78 35.66 2.68 -12.42
CA GLY A 78 35.59 2.74 -13.89
C GLY A 78 34.52 1.85 -14.52
N ASP A 79 34.00 0.88 -13.78
CA ASP A 79 32.97 -0.05 -14.26
C ASP A 79 31.54 0.46 -14.01
N ILE A 80 31.38 1.52 -13.22
CA ILE A 80 30.07 2.10 -12.89
C ILE A 80 29.37 2.53 -14.18
N LEU A 81 28.14 2.07 -14.34
CA LEU A 81 27.33 2.33 -15.53
C LEU A 81 26.41 3.52 -15.30
N THR A 82 25.89 4.07 -16.39
CA THR A 82 24.97 5.21 -16.37
C THR A 82 23.92 5.02 -17.44
N GLU A 83 22.65 5.25 -17.08
CA GLU A 83 21.52 5.35 -18.00
C GLU A 83 20.80 6.67 -17.70
N GLY A 84 20.82 7.60 -18.67
CA GLY A 84 20.39 8.97 -18.43
C GLY A 84 21.19 9.64 -17.31
N GLU A 85 20.52 10.17 -16.29
CA GLU A 85 21.16 10.81 -15.13
C GLU A 85 21.50 9.81 -14.00
N ILE A 86 21.09 8.54 -14.14
CA ILE A 86 21.18 7.55 -13.07
C ILE A 86 22.44 6.71 -13.23
N LYS A 87 23.32 6.80 -12.23
CA LYS A 87 24.47 5.90 -12.07
C LYS A 87 24.05 4.66 -11.31
N PHE A 88 24.52 3.50 -11.74
CA PHE A 88 24.20 2.23 -11.09
C PHE A 88 25.33 1.21 -11.15
N ALA A 89 25.29 0.25 -10.23
CA ALA A 89 26.30 -0.80 -10.14
C ALA A 89 26.17 -1.81 -11.31
N PRO A 90 27.27 -2.20 -11.97
CA PRO A 90 27.25 -3.26 -12.99
C PRO A 90 27.03 -4.62 -12.32
N THR A 91 25.95 -5.33 -12.69
CA THR A 91 25.57 -6.58 -12.02
C THR A 91 25.39 -7.76 -12.96
N SER A 92 25.31 -7.57 -14.29
CA SER A 92 24.97 -8.64 -15.23
C SER A 92 25.91 -9.84 -15.15
N LYS A 93 27.18 -9.63 -14.78
CA LYS A 93 28.18 -10.70 -14.62
C LYS A 93 28.07 -11.46 -13.30
N HIS A 94 27.30 -10.94 -12.34
CA HIS A 94 27.23 -11.40 -10.97
C HIS A 94 25.86 -12.00 -10.61
N ILE A 95 24.84 -11.84 -11.45
CA ILE A 95 23.51 -12.42 -11.21
C ILE A 95 23.44 -13.89 -11.61
N THR A 96 22.64 -14.67 -10.89
CA THR A 96 22.31 -16.07 -11.22
C THR A 96 20.83 -16.25 -11.55
N GLU A 97 19.97 -15.44 -10.95
CA GLU A 97 18.52 -15.40 -11.12
C GLU A 97 18.05 -13.95 -10.95
N GLY A 98 16.89 -13.62 -11.51
CA GLY A 98 16.30 -12.29 -11.41
C GLY A 98 16.66 -11.41 -12.60
N MET A 99 16.74 -10.11 -12.37
CA MET A 99 17.00 -9.08 -13.38
C MET A 99 18.27 -8.30 -12.98
N SER A 100 19.16 -8.04 -13.93
CA SER A 100 20.34 -7.20 -13.69
C SER A 100 19.92 -5.72 -13.56
N ASN A 101 20.76 -4.94 -12.89
CA ASN A 101 20.65 -3.49 -12.88
C ASN A 101 20.64 -2.93 -14.32
N GLU A 102 21.51 -3.43 -15.19
CA GLU A 102 21.60 -3.04 -16.59
C GLU A 102 20.23 -3.14 -17.30
N ASP A 103 19.56 -4.29 -17.18
CA ASP A 103 18.24 -4.49 -17.81
C ASP A 103 17.15 -3.64 -17.14
N PHE A 104 17.22 -3.48 -15.82
CA PHE A 104 16.25 -2.70 -15.05
C PHE A 104 16.34 -1.20 -15.38
N PHE A 105 17.53 -0.61 -15.30
CA PHE A 105 17.73 0.82 -15.56
C PHE A 105 17.57 1.13 -17.05
N ALA A 106 18.02 0.27 -17.97
CA ALA A 106 17.74 0.45 -19.40
C ALA A 106 16.24 0.57 -19.71
N ARG A 107 15.40 -0.13 -18.93
CA ARG A 107 13.95 -0.07 -19.08
C ARG A 107 13.32 1.13 -18.37
N TYR A 108 13.72 1.40 -17.12
CA TYR A 108 12.96 2.27 -16.22
C TYR A 108 13.63 3.59 -15.84
N ALA A 109 14.91 3.81 -16.17
CA ALA A 109 15.63 5.02 -15.77
C ALA A 109 14.92 6.32 -16.17
N LYS A 110 14.28 6.34 -17.35
CA LYS A 110 13.53 7.50 -17.86
C LYS A 110 12.35 7.91 -16.98
N GLU A 111 11.80 6.99 -16.21
CA GLU A 111 10.64 7.18 -15.34
C GLU A 111 11.01 7.18 -13.85
N LEU A 112 12.27 6.87 -13.54
CA LEU A 112 12.73 6.67 -12.17
C LEU A 112 13.26 7.98 -11.58
N LEU A 113 12.83 8.28 -10.36
CA LEU A 113 13.46 9.26 -9.49
C LEU A 113 14.21 8.51 -8.37
N VAL A 114 15.50 8.80 -8.22
CA VAL A 114 16.34 8.27 -7.14
C VAL A 114 16.68 9.40 -6.17
N LEU A 115 16.56 9.13 -4.87
CA LEU A 115 17.16 9.99 -3.84
C LEU A 115 18.22 9.21 -3.08
N ASN A 116 19.45 9.73 -3.11
CA ASN A 116 20.61 9.17 -2.42
C ASN A 116 20.96 10.03 -1.19
N GLY A 117 21.48 9.39 -0.15
CA GLY A 117 21.88 10.08 1.08
C GLY A 117 20.72 10.34 2.04
N LEU A 118 19.71 9.47 2.06
CA LEU A 118 18.64 9.51 3.06
C LEU A 118 19.20 9.13 4.43
N ASP A 119 19.14 10.05 5.40
CA ASP A 119 19.63 9.86 6.77
C ASP A 119 18.48 9.35 7.68
N TYR A 120 18.56 8.09 8.09
CA TYR A 120 17.62 7.49 9.02
C TYR A 120 17.89 7.89 10.48
N SER A 121 19.05 8.48 10.79
CA SER A 121 19.52 8.91 12.12
C SER A 121 19.64 7.80 13.18
N VAL A 122 19.19 6.59 12.84
CA VAL A 122 19.25 5.36 13.63
C VAL A 122 19.65 4.21 12.70
N ASN A 123 20.13 3.13 13.29
CA ASN A 123 20.59 1.94 12.58
C ASN A 123 20.11 0.65 13.25
N ASN A 124 18.94 0.68 13.89
CA ASN A 124 18.32 -0.49 14.52
C ASN A 124 17.03 -0.83 13.80
N HIS A 125 16.79 -2.12 13.50
CA HIS A 125 15.63 -2.58 12.73
C HIS A 125 14.30 -1.95 13.15
N SER A 126 13.88 -2.10 14.41
CA SER A 126 12.55 -1.63 14.82
C SER A 126 12.34 -0.10 14.69
N PRO A 127 13.24 0.77 15.19
CA PRO A 127 13.20 2.20 14.93
C PRO A 127 13.28 2.56 13.44
N CYS A 128 14.19 1.96 12.68
CA CYS A 128 14.38 2.20 11.25
C CYS A 128 13.12 1.86 10.43
N SER A 129 12.56 0.65 10.61
CA SER A 129 11.36 0.22 9.88
C SER A 129 10.17 1.11 10.18
N ARG A 130 10.02 1.54 11.44
CA ARG A 130 9.00 2.51 11.82
C ARG A 130 9.24 3.86 11.15
N TYR A 131 10.44 4.40 11.28
CA TYR A 131 10.75 5.74 10.81
C TYR A 131 10.60 5.86 9.30
N MET A 132 11.13 4.90 8.55
CA MET A 132 10.98 4.88 7.10
C MET A 132 9.50 4.73 6.69
N ALA A 133 8.73 3.90 7.39
CA ALA A 133 7.34 3.66 7.03
C ALA A 133 6.38 4.81 7.41
N THR A 134 6.71 5.66 8.40
CA THR A 134 5.79 6.70 8.93
C THR A 134 6.31 8.13 8.86
N GLY A 135 7.61 8.32 8.60
CA GLY A 135 8.27 9.61 8.73
C GLY A 135 8.42 10.10 10.18
N HIS A 136 8.12 9.28 11.19
CA HIS A 136 8.25 9.69 12.60
C HIS A 136 9.02 8.65 13.42
N LEU A 137 10.19 9.05 13.93
CA LEU A 137 11.11 8.16 14.63
C LEU A 137 10.56 7.63 15.95
N ASP A 138 10.03 8.51 16.80
CA ASP A 138 9.76 8.19 18.21
C ASP A 138 8.30 7.83 18.55
N SER A 139 7.43 7.68 17.55
CA SER A 139 6.00 7.48 17.78
C SER A 139 5.45 6.30 17.00
N ALA A 140 4.86 5.35 17.72
CA ALA A 140 4.07 4.27 17.13
C ALA A 140 2.64 4.72 16.74
N ALA A 141 2.28 5.99 17.00
CA ALA A 141 0.96 6.50 16.73
C ALA A 141 0.75 6.89 15.25
N TYR A 142 1.84 7.08 14.49
CA TYR A 142 1.73 7.53 13.10
C TYR A 142 1.32 6.37 12.18
N PRO A 143 0.38 6.59 11.26
CA PRO A 143 0.09 5.61 10.23
C PRO A 143 1.26 5.54 9.24
N THR A 144 1.39 4.41 8.55
CA THR A 144 2.24 4.35 7.35
C THR A 144 1.69 5.23 6.25
N PHE A 145 2.52 5.65 5.29
CA PHE A 145 2.06 6.43 4.12
C PHE A 145 0.90 5.74 3.38
N ALA A 146 1.05 4.44 3.06
CA ALA A 146 0.01 3.65 2.40
C ALA A 146 -1.30 3.63 3.22
N ALA A 147 -1.22 3.36 4.52
CA ALA A 147 -2.40 3.37 5.38
C ALA A 147 -3.08 4.75 5.44
N LEU A 148 -2.30 5.84 5.47
CA LEU A 148 -2.83 7.20 5.48
C LEU A 148 -3.55 7.52 4.17
N VAL A 149 -2.93 7.25 3.01
CA VAL A 149 -3.55 7.55 1.71
C VAL A 149 -4.81 6.72 1.47
N ALA A 150 -4.80 5.44 1.86
CA ALA A 150 -5.99 4.59 1.84
C ALA A 150 -7.15 5.18 2.65
N ALA A 151 -6.87 5.63 3.87
CA ALA A 151 -7.87 6.27 4.72
C ALA A 151 -8.43 7.57 4.13
N CYS A 152 -7.61 8.34 3.41
CA CYS A 152 -8.04 9.63 2.86
C CYS A 152 -8.75 9.50 1.51
N ARG A 153 -8.38 8.52 0.67
CA ARG A 153 -8.82 8.43 -0.73
C ARG A 153 -9.93 7.40 -0.97
N GLY A 154 -9.99 6.34 -0.16
CA GLY A 154 -11.01 5.30 -0.32
C GLY A 154 -11.32 4.60 1.00
N PRO A 155 -11.82 5.31 2.02
CA PRO A 155 -12.16 4.71 3.32
C PRO A 155 -13.25 3.63 3.21
N GLU A 156 -14.11 3.73 2.20
CA GLU A 156 -15.20 2.79 1.94
C GLU A 156 -14.77 1.56 1.13
N CYS A 157 -13.53 1.54 0.61
CA CYS A 157 -13.04 0.39 -0.13
C CYS A 157 -12.90 -0.86 0.77
N PRO A 158 -13.42 -2.03 0.34
CA PRO A 158 -13.38 -3.27 1.12
C PRO A 158 -11.99 -3.66 1.65
N LEU A 159 -10.98 -3.50 0.79
CA LEU A 159 -9.58 -3.80 1.05
C LEU A 159 -8.75 -2.53 0.85
N SER A 160 -9.25 -1.38 1.31
CA SER A 160 -8.64 -0.07 1.10
C SER A 160 -7.11 -0.05 1.29
N PHE A 161 -6.63 -0.73 2.34
CA PHE A 161 -5.21 -0.93 2.62
C PHE A 161 -4.85 -2.41 2.76
N LEU A 162 -4.05 -2.91 1.81
CA LEU A 162 -3.43 -4.24 1.86
C LEU A 162 -2.02 -4.15 2.47
N THR A 163 -1.66 -5.11 3.33
CA THR A 163 -0.28 -5.24 3.81
C THR A 163 0.17 -6.69 3.92
N PHE A 164 1.44 -6.91 3.57
CA PHE A 164 2.09 -8.21 3.60
C PHE A 164 3.18 -8.33 4.66
N GLY A 165 3.39 -7.30 5.49
CA GLY A 165 4.33 -7.36 6.61
C GLY A 165 5.08 -6.06 6.85
N ASN A 166 6.26 -6.18 7.46
CA ASN A 166 7.06 -5.07 7.95
C ASN A 166 6.26 -4.14 8.90
N TYR A 167 6.63 -2.87 9.02
CA TYR A 167 5.87 -1.89 9.78
C TYR A 167 4.59 -1.49 9.04
N SER A 168 3.43 -1.61 9.71
CA SER A 168 2.11 -1.44 9.07
C SER A 168 1.10 -0.70 9.96
N ALA A 169 1.54 0.16 10.87
CA ALA A 169 0.60 0.90 11.71
C ALA A 169 -0.40 1.71 10.87
N THR A 170 -1.68 1.71 11.27
CA THR A 170 -2.76 2.45 10.58
C THR A 170 -3.32 3.60 11.39
N ALA A 171 -2.83 3.80 12.62
CA ALA A 171 -3.37 4.77 13.57
C ALA A 171 -4.90 4.70 13.78
N ASN A 172 -5.49 3.51 13.55
CA ASN A 172 -6.94 3.27 13.56
C ASN A 172 -7.73 4.14 12.56
N LEU A 173 -7.09 4.58 11.48
CA LEU A 173 -7.75 5.35 10.41
C LEU A 173 -8.43 4.44 9.38
N VAL A 174 -7.77 3.33 9.04
CA VAL A 174 -8.23 2.36 8.04
C VAL A 174 -8.01 0.93 8.57
N PRO A 175 -8.91 -0.02 8.28
CA PRO A 175 -8.67 -1.43 8.58
C PRO A 175 -7.46 -1.95 7.81
N MET A 176 -6.75 -2.89 8.43
CA MET A 176 -5.61 -3.55 7.82
C MET A 176 -6.03 -4.89 7.24
N ALA A 177 -5.93 -5.05 5.92
CA ALA A 177 -6.20 -6.32 5.26
C ALA A 177 -4.90 -7.10 5.03
N ARG A 178 -4.86 -8.35 5.52
CA ARG A 178 -3.77 -9.30 5.29
C ARG A 178 -4.29 -10.51 4.54
N VAL A 179 -4.04 -10.54 3.23
CA VAL A 179 -4.43 -11.64 2.36
C VAL A 179 -3.16 -12.27 1.79
N PRO A 180 -2.53 -13.23 2.49
CA PRO A 180 -1.18 -13.67 2.17
C PRO A 180 -1.07 -14.53 0.90
N TYR A 181 -2.19 -15.08 0.42
CA TYR A 181 -2.21 -16.01 -0.72
C TYR A 181 -3.34 -15.66 -1.69
N ILE A 182 -3.09 -15.90 -2.98
CA ILE A 182 -4.09 -15.72 -4.05
C ILE A 182 -5.32 -16.62 -3.80
N GLN A 183 -5.14 -17.82 -3.24
CA GLN A 183 -6.27 -18.68 -2.91
C GLN A 183 -7.16 -18.06 -1.82
N SER A 184 -6.57 -17.41 -0.81
CA SER A 184 -7.33 -16.67 0.20
C SER A 184 -8.09 -15.51 -0.42
N LEU A 185 -7.49 -14.82 -1.40
CA LEU A 185 -8.17 -13.76 -2.15
C LEU A 185 -9.38 -14.29 -2.93
N LYS A 186 -9.25 -15.45 -3.59
CA LYS A 186 -10.37 -16.10 -4.30
C LYS A 186 -11.52 -16.48 -3.36
N LEU A 187 -11.20 -16.96 -2.15
CA LEU A 187 -12.20 -17.28 -1.14
C LEU A 187 -12.95 -16.03 -0.68
N LEU A 188 -12.25 -14.92 -0.47
CA LEU A 188 -12.86 -13.64 -0.11
C LEU A 188 -13.73 -13.07 -1.23
N ALA A 189 -13.25 -13.14 -2.48
CA ALA A 189 -13.97 -12.67 -3.66
C ALA A 189 -15.25 -13.48 -3.95
N ASN A 190 -15.32 -14.73 -3.50
CA ASN A 190 -16.44 -15.64 -3.76
C ASN A 190 -17.03 -16.18 -2.45
N ALA A 191 -17.20 -15.30 -1.45
CA ALA A 191 -17.61 -15.68 -0.10
C ALA A 191 -19.00 -16.37 -0.05
N ASP A 192 -19.88 -16.06 -1.00
CA ASP A 192 -21.24 -16.61 -1.09
C ASP A 192 -21.31 -17.99 -1.76
N SER A 193 -20.14 -18.63 -1.93
CA SER A 193 -20.00 -19.95 -2.52
C SER A 193 -19.23 -20.92 -1.64
N VAL A 194 -19.62 -22.19 -1.67
CA VAL A 194 -18.95 -23.27 -0.93
C VAL A 194 -17.49 -23.34 -1.38
N HIS A 195 -16.57 -23.03 -0.46
CA HIS A 195 -15.13 -22.94 -0.74
C HIS A 195 -14.76 -22.02 -1.92
N GLY A 196 -15.56 -20.98 -2.16
CA GLY A 196 -15.37 -20.05 -3.30
C GLY A 196 -15.63 -20.66 -4.67
N ALA A 197 -16.23 -21.84 -4.75
CA ALA A 197 -16.61 -22.48 -6.01
C ALA A 197 -17.94 -21.90 -6.49
N THR A 198 -17.90 -20.98 -7.45
CA THR A 198 -19.09 -20.29 -7.99
C THR A 198 -20.16 -21.22 -8.58
N GLN A 199 -19.82 -22.49 -8.84
CA GLN A 199 -20.75 -23.55 -9.25
C GLN A 199 -21.60 -24.11 -8.08
N HIS A 200 -21.24 -23.78 -6.85
CA HIS A 200 -21.86 -24.27 -5.62
C HIS A 200 -22.17 -23.08 -4.68
N PRO A 201 -23.09 -22.18 -5.07
CA PRO A 201 -23.48 -21.06 -4.21
C PRO A 201 -24.27 -21.58 -2.99
N TYR A 202 -24.19 -20.87 -1.85
CA TYR A 202 -24.96 -21.22 -0.66
C TYR A 202 -26.47 -20.97 -0.84
N HIS A 203 -26.80 -19.98 -1.67
CA HIS A 203 -28.15 -19.54 -1.99
C HIS A 203 -28.29 -19.43 -3.50
N ASP A 204 -29.50 -19.64 -4.04
CA ASP A 204 -29.76 -19.28 -5.44
C ASP A 204 -29.73 -17.76 -5.64
N ASP A 205 -29.57 -17.31 -6.89
CA ASP A 205 -29.45 -15.89 -7.22
C ASP A 205 -30.65 -15.09 -6.70
N PHE A 206 -31.86 -15.64 -6.80
CA PHE A 206 -33.09 -14.98 -6.33
C PHE A 206 -33.08 -14.75 -4.81
N ALA A 207 -32.64 -15.74 -4.04
CA ALA A 207 -32.51 -15.62 -2.60
C ALA A 207 -31.40 -14.64 -2.21
N SER A 208 -30.25 -14.69 -2.90
CA SER A 208 -29.12 -13.77 -2.71
C SER A 208 -29.54 -12.32 -2.98
N ASP A 209 -30.16 -12.04 -4.14
CA ASP A 209 -30.67 -10.70 -4.50
C ASP A 209 -31.65 -10.18 -3.44
N ARG A 210 -32.51 -11.06 -2.92
CA ARG A 210 -33.50 -10.67 -1.91
C ARG A 210 -32.88 -10.43 -0.54
N ILE A 211 -31.84 -11.19 -0.17
CA ILE A 211 -31.04 -10.94 1.03
C ILE A 211 -30.37 -9.57 0.90
N GLU A 212 -29.71 -9.29 -0.24
CA GLU A 212 -29.04 -8.02 -0.52
C GLU A 212 -30.00 -6.83 -0.45
N GLN A 213 -31.13 -6.89 -1.16
CA GLN A 213 -32.15 -5.84 -1.11
C GLN A 213 -32.69 -5.60 0.31
N THR A 214 -32.82 -6.67 1.10
CA THR A 214 -33.29 -6.56 2.48
C THR A 214 -32.25 -5.89 3.37
N LEU A 215 -30.97 -6.26 3.23
CA LEU A 215 -29.86 -5.65 3.95
C LEU A 215 -29.72 -4.16 3.58
N ALA A 216 -29.76 -3.82 2.29
CA ALA A 216 -29.71 -2.43 1.81
C ALA A 216 -30.85 -1.58 2.41
N LYS A 217 -32.09 -2.09 2.39
CA LYS A 217 -33.26 -1.42 2.99
C LYS A 217 -33.14 -1.29 4.51
N GLN A 218 -32.59 -2.29 5.20
CA GLN A 218 -32.34 -2.20 6.66
C GLN A 218 -31.33 -1.09 6.97
N ASN A 219 -30.28 -0.95 6.18
CA ASN A 219 -29.26 0.09 6.39
C ASN A 219 -29.77 1.50 6.13
N GLN A 220 -30.53 1.72 5.05
CA GLN A 220 -31.19 3.01 4.80
C GLN A 220 -32.10 3.42 5.99
N ARG A 221 -32.78 2.45 6.61
CA ARG A 221 -33.60 2.68 7.81
C ARG A 221 -32.78 2.94 9.08
N SER A 222 -31.60 2.34 9.22
CA SER A 222 -30.71 2.60 10.36
C SER A 222 -30.02 3.96 10.24
N ALA A 223 -29.61 4.38 9.03
CA ALA A 223 -28.99 5.67 8.76
C ALA A 223 -29.90 6.87 9.12
N THR A 224 -31.23 6.67 9.03
CA THR A 224 -32.24 7.68 9.36
C THR A 224 -32.59 7.74 10.85
N ARG A 225 -32.09 6.83 11.69
CA ARG A 225 -32.26 6.87 13.15
C ARG A 225 -31.09 7.61 13.82
N SER A 226 -31.38 8.47 14.79
CA SER A 226 -30.35 9.11 15.63
C SER A 226 -29.74 8.08 16.58
N SER A 227 -28.72 7.35 16.14
CA SER A 227 -27.95 6.45 17.00
C SER A 227 -26.70 7.13 17.56
N LEU A 228 -26.22 6.64 18.70
CA LEU A 228 -24.99 7.12 19.35
C LEU A 228 -23.78 6.89 18.42
N PRO A 229 -22.72 7.71 18.47
CA PRO A 229 -21.57 7.58 17.57
C PRO A 229 -20.93 6.18 17.51
N ARG A 230 -20.91 5.45 18.62
CA ARG A 230 -20.41 4.05 18.67
C ARG A 230 -21.31 3.07 17.92
N GLN A 231 -22.63 3.25 17.98
CA GLN A 231 -23.59 2.41 17.25
C GLN A 231 -23.50 2.68 15.75
N LYS A 232 -23.47 3.95 15.33
CA LYS A 232 -23.23 4.31 13.92
C LYS A 232 -21.99 3.63 13.38
N ARG A 233 -20.89 3.65 14.14
CA ARG A 233 -19.62 3.03 13.72
C ARG A 233 -19.73 1.51 13.61
N ALA A 234 -20.40 0.84 14.54
CA ALA A 234 -20.62 -0.60 14.49
C ALA A 234 -21.54 -1.02 13.33
N GLU A 235 -22.60 -0.26 13.08
CA GLU A 235 -23.52 -0.46 11.95
C GLU A 235 -22.83 -0.23 10.61
N SER A 236 -22.06 0.87 10.47
CA SER A 236 -21.24 1.11 9.28
C SER A 236 -20.19 0.02 9.05
N MET A 237 -19.53 -0.47 10.11
CA MET A 237 -18.56 -1.57 9.98
C MET A 237 -19.21 -2.89 9.53
N LEU A 238 -20.39 -3.22 10.06
CA LEU A 238 -21.14 -4.41 9.66
C LEU A 238 -21.64 -4.29 8.21
N TYR A 239 -22.16 -3.11 7.85
CA TYR A 239 -22.61 -2.83 6.48
C TYR A 239 -21.46 -2.91 5.49
N ALA A 240 -20.34 -2.25 5.77
CA ALA A 240 -19.13 -2.36 4.97
C ALA A 240 -18.76 -3.84 4.80
N ALA A 241 -18.68 -4.62 5.88
CA ALA A 241 -18.36 -6.05 5.79
C ALA A 241 -19.30 -6.87 4.89
N GLN A 242 -20.61 -6.55 4.85
CA GLN A 242 -21.59 -7.25 4.01
C GLN A 242 -21.58 -6.77 2.55
N TRP A 243 -21.56 -5.45 2.34
CA TRP A 243 -21.49 -4.82 1.01
C TRP A 243 -20.17 -5.13 0.27
N ASN A 244 -19.13 -5.40 1.05
CA ASN A 244 -17.84 -5.78 0.54
C ASN A 244 -17.87 -7.08 -0.27
N SER A 245 -18.75 -8.06 -0.01
CA SER A 245 -18.70 -9.35 -0.74
C SER A 245 -18.92 -9.18 -2.25
N GLN A 246 -19.95 -8.40 -2.63
CA GLN A 246 -20.24 -8.11 -4.04
C GLN A 246 -19.13 -7.29 -4.70
N SER A 247 -18.61 -6.27 -3.99
CA SER A 247 -17.47 -5.48 -4.47
C SER A 247 -16.21 -6.33 -4.67
N LEU A 248 -15.95 -7.27 -3.75
CA LEU A 248 -14.81 -8.19 -3.80
C LEU A 248 -14.91 -9.21 -4.93
N SER A 249 -16.12 -9.57 -5.36
CA SER A 249 -16.31 -10.47 -6.52
C SER A 249 -15.68 -9.92 -7.81
N ARG A 250 -15.58 -8.59 -7.94
CA ARG A 250 -14.90 -7.89 -9.05
C ARG A 250 -13.42 -8.24 -9.17
N ILE A 251 -12.80 -8.80 -8.14
CA ILE A 251 -11.39 -9.23 -8.16
C ILE A 251 -11.19 -10.46 -9.06
N THR A 252 -12.14 -11.40 -9.06
CA THR A 252 -11.98 -12.73 -9.66
C THR A 252 -11.50 -12.69 -11.13
N PRO A 253 -12.05 -11.83 -12.02
CA PRO A 253 -11.59 -11.74 -13.41
C PRO A 253 -10.14 -11.25 -13.58
N HIS A 254 -9.58 -10.58 -12.57
CA HIS A 254 -8.24 -9.97 -12.62
C HIS A 254 -7.15 -10.84 -11.99
N ILE A 255 -7.53 -11.94 -11.33
CA ILE A 255 -6.58 -12.93 -10.81
C ILE A 255 -6.00 -13.73 -11.99
N PRO A 256 -4.66 -13.84 -12.11
CA PRO A 256 -4.04 -14.54 -13.23
C PRO A 256 -4.30 -16.04 -13.15
N LYS A 257 -4.34 -16.69 -14.32
CA LYS A 257 -4.46 -18.15 -14.42
C LYS A 257 -3.19 -18.87 -13.94
N SER A 258 -2.04 -18.28 -14.21
CA SER A 258 -0.73 -18.76 -13.76
C SER A 258 -0.22 -17.84 -12.66
N VAL A 259 0.16 -18.42 -11.52
CA VAL A 259 0.67 -17.66 -10.37
C VAL A 259 2.20 -17.62 -10.44
N PRO A 260 2.84 -16.44 -10.31
CA PRO A 260 4.29 -16.36 -10.26
C PRO A 260 4.84 -17.12 -9.05
N LYS A 261 6.02 -17.74 -9.20
CA LYS A 261 6.67 -18.48 -8.10
C LYS A 261 7.24 -17.54 -7.04
N ASP A 262 7.76 -16.39 -7.46
CA ASP A 262 8.37 -15.42 -6.56
C ASP A 262 7.35 -14.84 -5.56
N PRO A 263 7.64 -14.84 -4.24
CA PRO A 263 6.71 -14.34 -3.23
C PRO A 263 6.32 -12.87 -3.41
N LEU A 264 7.25 -11.99 -3.79
CA LEU A 264 6.95 -10.56 -3.94
C LEU A 264 6.04 -10.33 -5.16
N SER A 265 6.25 -11.05 -6.26
CA SER A 265 5.36 -11.05 -7.41
C SER A 265 3.95 -11.58 -7.09
N GLN A 266 3.82 -12.56 -6.19
CA GLN A 266 2.51 -13.00 -5.71
C GLN A 266 1.78 -11.92 -4.90
N GLN A 267 2.51 -11.18 -4.06
CA GLN A 267 1.93 -10.04 -3.33
C GLN A 267 1.48 -8.93 -4.31
N ALA A 268 2.31 -8.67 -5.33
CA ALA A 268 1.98 -7.72 -6.40
C ALA A 268 0.70 -8.11 -7.14
N GLU A 269 0.49 -9.40 -7.46
CA GLU A 269 -0.76 -9.87 -8.07
C GLU A 269 -2.00 -9.58 -7.22
N ILE A 270 -1.91 -9.87 -5.92
CA ILE A 270 -3.03 -9.64 -5.00
C ILE A 270 -3.36 -8.14 -4.94
N ALA A 271 -2.33 -7.28 -4.87
CA ALA A 271 -2.52 -5.84 -4.87
C ALA A 271 -3.11 -5.34 -6.21
N LEU A 272 -2.52 -5.71 -7.34
CA LEU A 272 -2.92 -5.23 -8.66
C LEU A 272 -4.32 -5.72 -9.07
N ALA A 273 -4.69 -6.97 -8.75
CA ALA A 273 -6.04 -7.47 -8.98
C ALA A 273 -7.08 -6.70 -8.13
N SER A 274 -6.72 -6.36 -6.89
CA SER A 274 -7.58 -5.58 -5.99
C SER A 274 -7.70 -4.12 -6.42
N PHE A 275 -6.63 -3.52 -6.96
CA PHE A 275 -6.65 -2.18 -7.56
C PHE A 275 -7.54 -2.16 -8.80
N LYS A 276 -7.35 -3.10 -9.73
CA LYS A 276 -8.14 -3.15 -10.96
C LYS A 276 -9.64 -3.35 -10.68
N ALA A 277 -9.97 -4.12 -9.65
CA ALA A 277 -11.34 -4.32 -9.18
C ALA A 277 -11.95 -3.10 -8.47
N GLY A 278 -11.16 -2.06 -8.20
CA GLY A 278 -11.56 -0.84 -7.51
C GLY A 278 -11.97 -1.05 -6.07
N VAL A 279 -11.36 -2.02 -5.38
CA VAL A 279 -11.63 -2.35 -3.97
C VAL A 279 -10.45 -2.08 -3.04
N CYS A 280 -9.36 -1.55 -3.58
CA CYS A 280 -8.14 -1.26 -2.86
C CYS A 280 -7.53 0.05 -3.36
N VAL A 281 -6.92 0.82 -2.45
CA VAL A 281 -6.27 2.10 -2.74
C VAL A 281 -4.76 1.96 -2.69
N SER A 282 -4.25 1.24 -1.69
CA SER A 282 -2.81 1.11 -1.50
C SER A 282 -2.38 -0.24 -0.93
N ALA A 283 -1.12 -0.59 -1.16
CA ALA A 283 -0.52 -1.81 -0.65
C ALA A 283 0.92 -1.60 -0.13
N ASN A 284 1.24 -2.22 1.01
CA ASN A 284 2.61 -2.41 1.48
C ASN A 284 3.09 -3.81 1.14
N LEU A 285 4.02 -3.91 0.19
CA LEU A 285 4.67 -5.16 -0.17
C LEU A 285 6.02 -5.26 0.52
N THR A 286 6.47 -6.48 0.79
CA THR A 286 7.75 -6.68 1.48
C THR A 286 8.47 -7.92 0.99
N VAL A 287 9.79 -7.80 0.91
CA VAL A 287 10.72 -8.92 0.77
C VAL A 287 11.78 -8.77 1.87
N GLY A 288 12.19 -9.88 2.49
CA GLY A 288 13.13 -9.85 3.62
C GLY A 288 14.52 -10.35 3.25
N GLN A 289 15.32 -10.62 4.29
CA GLN A 289 16.65 -11.25 4.22
C GLN A 289 17.79 -10.33 3.75
N PHE A 290 17.57 -9.01 3.64
CA PHE A 290 18.64 -8.08 3.29
C PHE A 290 19.64 -7.83 4.43
N ASP A 291 19.39 -8.37 5.64
CA ASP A 291 20.21 -8.18 6.85
C ASP A 291 21.50 -9.02 6.82
N SER A 292 22.40 -8.59 5.94
CA SER A 292 23.55 -9.33 5.43
C SER A 292 24.81 -9.12 6.29
N HIS A 293 24.69 -9.44 7.58
CA HIS A 293 25.82 -9.42 8.53
C HIS A 293 26.92 -10.44 8.22
N GLN A 294 26.67 -11.36 7.29
CA GLN A 294 27.66 -12.31 6.75
C GLN A 294 27.45 -12.39 5.24
N LYS A 295 28.53 -12.68 4.50
CA LYS A 295 28.47 -12.92 3.04
C LYS A 295 27.65 -11.89 2.25
N ASN A 296 27.89 -10.61 2.50
CA ASN A 296 27.07 -9.52 1.94
C ASN A 296 26.93 -9.60 0.42
N ASP A 297 28.02 -9.88 -0.29
CA ASP A 297 28.03 -9.95 -1.75
C ASP A 297 27.13 -11.07 -2.27
N GLU A 298 27.17 -12.26 -1.66
CA GLU A 298 26.35 -13.42 -2.03
C GLU A 298 24.86 -13.14 -1.79
N ASP A 299 24.53 -12.62 -0.60
CA ASP A 299 23.15 -12.37 -0.20
C ASP A 299 22.52 -11.22 -0.99
N GLN A 300 23.23 -10.09 -1.15
CA GLN A 300 22.73 -8.95 -1.91
C GLN A 300 22.59 -9.30 -3.40
N MET A 301 23.56 -10.02 -4.00
CA MET A 301 23.48 -10.43 -5.41
C MET A 301 22.45 -11.54 -5.68
N LYS A 302 21.93 -12.17 -4.64
CA LYS A 302 20.77 -13.06 -4.73
C LYS A 302 19.45 -12.30 -4.59
N LEU A 303 19.39 -11.30 -3.72
CA LEU A 303 18.14 -10.64 -3.34
C LEU A 303 17.80 -9.42 -4.21
N LEU A 304 18.78 -8.57 -4.53
CA LEU A 304 18.56 -7.38 -5.36
C LEU A 304 18.03 -7.74 -6.76
N PRO A 305 18.63 -8.69 -7.51
CA PRO A 305 18.12 -9.04 -8.83
C PRO A 305 16.71 -9.62 -8.81
N ARG A 306 16.37 -10.39 -7.75
CA ARG A 306 15.01 -10.91 -7.57
C ARG A 306 14.02 -9.79 -7.27
N LEU A 307 14.38 -8.85 -6.39
CA LEU A 307 13.58 -7.65 -6.11
C LEU A 307 13.30 -6.87 -7.41
N LEU A 308 14.33 -6.61 -8.23
CA LEU A 308 14.17 -5.90 -9.50
C LEU A 308 13.28 -6.66 -10.49
N ALA A 309 13.43 -7.99 -10.58
CA ALA A 309 12.56 -8.82 -11.41
C ALA A 309 11.09 -8.78 -10.95
N SER A 310 10.83 -8.71 -9.64
CA SER A 310 9.47 -8.59 -9.09
C SER A 310 8.89 -7.19 -9.28
N ILE A 311 9.72 -6.15 -9.25
CA ILE A 311 9.30 -4.78 -9.62
C ILE A 311 8.95 -4.71 -11.11
N ASP A 312 9.79 -5.26 -11.97
CA ASP A 312 9.51 -5.37 -13.42
C ASP A 312 8.20 -6.15 -13.68
N TYR A 313 8.00 -7.26 -12.98
CA TYR A 313 6.75 -8.01 -13.03
C TYR A 313 5.55 -7.15 -12.64
N LEU A 314 5.64 -6.43 -11.51
CA LEU A 314 4.57 -5.56 -11.01
C LEU A 314 4.21 -4.49 -12.04
N LEU A 315 5.20 -3.81 -12.62
CA LEU A 315 4.97 -2.74 -13.59
C LEU A 315 4.37 -3.27 -14.89
N ARG A 316 4.90 -4.35 -15.47
CA ARG A 316 4.32 -4.99 -16.66
C ARG A 316 2.91 -5.51 -16.40
N ARG A 317 2.66 -6.09 -15.23
CA ARG A 317 1.32 -6.55 -14.85
C ARG A 317 0.34 -5.39 -14.72
N ALA A 318 0.78 -4.25 -14.20
CA ALA A 318 -0.02 -3.03 -14.17
C ALA A 318 -0.35 -2.51 -15.58
N GLU A 319 0.56 -2.64 -16.54
CA GLU A 319 0.31 -2.32 -17.96
C GLU A 319 -0.74 -3.26 -18.57
N GLU A 320 -0.61 -4.58 -18.37
CA GLU A 320 -1.59 -5.57 -18.82
C GLU A 320 -2.99 -5.30 -18.26
N LEU A 321 -3.08 -4.84 -17.02
CA LEU A 321 -4.32 -4.45 -16.36
C LEU A 321 -4.78 -3.02 -16.71
N GLN A 322 -4.00 -2.28 -17.50
CA GLN A 322 -4.28 -0.90 -17.91
C GLN A 322 -4.43 0.06 -16.71
N ILE A 323 -3.61 -0.12 -15.68
CA ILE A 323 -3.57 0.73 -14.48
C ILE A 323 -2.18 1.33 -14.21
N ARG A 324 -1.19 1.06 -15.08
CA ARG A 324 0.19 1.57 -14.97
C ARG A 324 0.27 3.09 -14.84
N GLU A 325 -0.52 3.82 -15.61
CA GLU A 325 -0.58 5.30 -15.60
C GLU A 325 -1.20 5.88 -14.32
N LYS A 326 -1.78 5.02 -13.47
CA LYS A 326 -2.40 5.41 -12.20
C LYS A 326 -1.62 4.92 -10.98
N LEU A 327 -0.50 4.22 -11.20
CA LEU A 327 0.24 3.53 -10.17
C LEU A 327 1.47 4.34 -9.74
N VAL A 328 1.48 4.76 -8.47
CA VAL A 328 2.65 5.32 -7.80
C VAL A 328 3.36 4.22 -7.03
N LEU A 329 4.65 4.02 -7.33
CA LEU A 329 5.52 3.03 -6.72
C LEU A 329 6.61 3.73 -5.89
N VAL A 330 6.73 3.32 -4.63
CA VAL A 330 7.80 3.70 -3.70
C VAL A 330 8.63 2.45 -3.41
N MET A 331 9.94 2.51 -3.65
CA MET A 331 10.89 1.43 -3.41
C MET A 331 11.89 1.86 -2.35
N GLN A 332 11.88 1.19 -1.20
CA GLN A 332 12.64 1.61 -0.03
C GLN A 332 13.27 0.42 0.72
N SER A 333 14.20 0.75 1.60
CA SER A 333 14.65 -0.10 2.70
C SER A 333 14.67 0.73 3.98
N GLU A 334 14.59 0.08 5.14
CA GLU A 334 14.60 0.75 6.43
C GLU A 334 15.95 1.32 6.84
N MET A 335 17.05 0.86 6.23
CA MET A 335 18.42 1.32 6.49
C MET A 335 19.34 0.92 5.33
N GLY A 336 20.62 1.32 5.39
CA GLY A 336 21.68 0.84 4.49
C GLY A 336 22.59 -0.22 5.11
N ARG A 337 23.66 -0.59 4.39
CA ARG A 337 24.76 -1.44 4.85
C ARG A 337 26.05 -0.62 4.97
N THR A 338 26.90 -0.94 5.95
CA THR A 338 28.13 -0.18 6.21
C THR A 338 29.06 -0.14 5.00
N PRO A 339 29.84 0.94 4.81
CA PRO A 339 30.86 0.98 3.76
C PRO A 339 31.89 -0.15 3.89
N ASN A 340 32.26 -0.48 5.14
CA ASN A 340 33.27 -1.47 5.43
C ASN A 340 32.66 -2.85 5.69
N TYR A 341 33.40 -3.88 5.30
CA TYR A 341 33.10 -5.26 5.63
C TYR A 341 33.50 -5.60 7.07
N ASN A 342 32.72 -6.44 7.73
CA ASN A 342 33.02 -7.02 9.02
C ASN A 342 33.82 -8.34 8.87
N ASN A 343 34.18 -8.97 9.99
CA ASN A 343 34.97 -10.21 10.01
C ASN A 343 34.26 -11.45 9.41
N GLY A 344 32.95 -11.36 9.14
CA GLY A 344 32.15 -12.44 8.55
C GLY A 344 31.91 -12.27 7.05
N ASP A 345 32.69 -11.43 6.38
CA ASP A 345 32.46 -11.01 4.98
C ASP A 345 31.07 -10.39 4.77
N GLY A 346 30.45 -9.90 5.84
CA GLY A 346 29.20 -9.17 5.79
C GLY A 346 29.39 -7.66 5.97
N LYS A 347 28.27 -6.96 6.02
CA LYS A 347 28.22 -5.53 6.36
C LYS A 347 27.19 -5.29 7.46
N ASP A 348 27.51 -4.38 8.36
CA ASP A 348 26.66 -4.03 9.49
C ASP A 348 25.65 -2.93 9.11
N HIS A 349 24.85 -2.48 10.09
CA HIS A 349 23.77 -1.53 9.86
C HIS A 349 24.30 -0.12 9.61
N TRP A 350 23.81 0.54 8.56
CA TRP A 350 24.18 1.91 8.22
C TRP A 350 22.96 2.84 8.23
N SER A 351 23.09 4.00 8.86
CA SER A 351 21.99 4.96 8.99
C SER A 351 21.79 5.81 7.72
N ILE A 352 22.52 5.54 6.65
CA ILE A 352 22.39 6.25 5.37
C ILE A 352 21.95 5.25 4.30
N GLY A 353 21.00 5.66 3.47
CA GLY A 353 20.55 4.84 2.36
C GLY A 353 20.00 5.67 1.21
N SER A 354 19.14 5.02 0.43
CA SER A 354 18.53 5.57 -0.76
C SER A 354 17.06 5.17 -0.84
N ILE A 355 16.32 5.83 -1.71
CA ILE A 355 14.92 5.53 -2.01
C ILE A 355 14.66 5.82 -3.49
N MET A 356 13.78 5.04 -4.11
CA MET A 356 13.40 5.24 -5.51
C MET A 356 11.88 5.39 -5.66
N PHE A 357 11.46 6.19 -6.62
CA PHE A 357 10.07 6.48 -6.93
C PHE A 357 9.82 6.38 -8.42
N LEU A 358 8.62 5.94 -8.80
CA LEU A 358 8.16 5.89 -10.18
C LEU A 358 6.63 5.99 -10.19
N GLY A 359 6.05 6.73 -11.13
CA GLY A 359 4.60 6.82 -11.28
C GLY A 359 4.08 8.18 -11.75
N PRO A 360 2.76 8.34 -11.89
CA PRO A 360 2.16 9.60 -12.31
C PRO A 360 2.49 10.72 -11.33
N GLY A 361 2.75 11.91 -11.87
CA GLY A 361 3.14 13.09 -11.08
C GLY A 361 4.60 13.07 -10.61
N ILE A 362 5.41 12.08 -11.00
CA ILE A 362 6.85 12.01 -10.69
C ILE A 362 7.65 12.17 -11.99
N ARG A 363 8.47 13.22 -12.06
CA ARG A 363 9.46 13.40 -13.14
C ARG A 363 10.62 12.43 -12.95
N GLY A 364 10.75 11.48 -13.88
CA GLY A 364 11.83 10.50 -13.92
C GLY A 364 13.14 11.03 -14.51
N ASN A 365 14.09 10.12 -14.76
CA ASN A 365 15.46 10.42 -15.18
C ASN A 365 16.17 11.43 -14.25
N ARG A 366 15.98 11.28 -12.94
CA ARG A 366 16.49 12.22 -11.94
C ARG A 366 17.15 11.50 -10.78
N VAL A 367 18.26 12.08 -10.33
CA VAL A 367 18.91 11.74 -9.07
C VAL A 367 18.96 12.99 -8.22
N ILE A 368 18.50 12.90 -6.98
CA ILE A 368 18.56 13.98 -5.98
C ILE A 368 19.41 13.51 -4.81
N GLY A 369 20.24 14.43 -4.30
CA GLY A 369 21.19 14.10 -3.25
C GLY A 369 22.34 13.21 -3.76
N ALA A 370 23.28 12.96 -2.86
CA ALA A 370 24.46 12.14 -3.11
C ALA A 370 25.04 11.67 -1.78
N THR A 371 25.88 10.64 -1.83
CA THR A 371 26.77 10.30 -0.72
C THR A 371 28.23 10.43 -1.15
N ASP A 372 29.10 10.74 -0.19
CA ASP A 372 30.55 10.77 -0.39
C ASP A 372 31.14 9.34 -0.50
N ASP A 373 32.46 9.27 -0.63
CA ASP A 373 33.19 8.00 -0.73
C ASP A 373 33.14 7.17 0.56
N ALA A 374 32.69 7.73 1.69
CA ALA A 374 32.44 7.00 2.94
C ALA A 374 30.94 6.70 3.15
N GLN A 375 30.12 6.86 2.11
CA GLN A 375 28.65 6.77 2.15
C GLN A 375 27.99 7.68 3.19
N MET A 376 28.58 8.84 3.47
CA MET A 376 27.95 9.90 4.25
C MET A 376 27.14 10.80 3.31
N PRO A 377 25.96 11.29 3.73
CA PRO A 377 25.10 12.08 2.87
C PRO A 377 25.72 13.46 2.65
N HIS A 378 25.77 13.89 1.39
CA HIS A 378 26.04 15.28 1.07
C HIS A 378 24.80 16.11 1.38
N PRO A 379 24.91 17.16 2.22
CA PRO A 379 23.80 18.07 2.44
C PRO A 379 23.42 18.76 1.13
N PHE A 380 22.13 19.01 0.95
CA PHE A 380 21.63 19.74 -0.21
C PHE A 380 20.60 20.79 0.19
N ASP A 381 20.50 21.84 -0.61
CA ASP A 381 19.52 22.90 -0.41
C ASP A 381 18.11 22.35 -0.75
N PRO A 382 17.17 22.33 0.20
CA PRO A 382 15.84 21.77 0.02
C PRO A 382 14.98 22.52 -1.01
N GLN A 383 15.33 23.76 -1.37
CA GLN A 383 14.58 24.54 -2.34
C GLN A 383 15.07 24.33 -3.78
N SER A 384 16.39 24.28 -3.97
CA SER A 384 17.01 24.05 -5.29
C SER A 384 17.33 22.58 -5.57
N LEU A 385 17.26 21.73 -4.55
CA LEU A 385 17.62 20.30 -4.56
C LEU A 385 19.09 20.03 -4.97
N SER A 386 19.91 21.07 -5.01
CA SER A 386 21.32 21.03 -5.40
C SER A 386 22.23 20.85 -4.18
N LEU A 387 23.33 20.11 -4.34
CA LEU A 387 24.29 19.88 -3.26
C LEU A 387 24.81 21.21 -2.70
N ASN A 388 24.79 21.34 -1.38
CA ASN A 388 25.23 22.53 -0.66
C ASN A 388 25.91 22.11 0.66
N PRO A 389 27.23 21.85 0.64
CA PRO A 389 27.94 21.34 1.81
C PRO A 389 27.94 22.29 3.01
N GLU A 390 27.82 23.59 2.79
CA GLU A 390 27.93 24.60 3.85
C GLU A 390 26.59 24.87 4.55
N ASN A 391 25.50 24.94 3.79
CA ASN A 391 24.19 25.40 4.28
C ASN A 391 23.03 24.46 3.92
N GLY A 392 23.31 23.31 3.30
CA GLY A 392 22.29 22.32 2.98
C GLY A 392 21.81 21.54 4.20
N ILE A 393 20.70 20.84 4.05
CA ILE A 393 20.15 19.97 5.09
C ILE A 393 20.50 18.51 4.84
N ARG A 394 20.47 17.70 5.90
CA ARG A 394 20.38 16.24 5.75
C ARG A 394 18.92 15.85 5.62
N VAL A 395 18.59 15.23 4.50
CA VAL A 395 17.24 14.73 4.26
C VAL A 395 17.00 13.46 5.06
N ARG A 396 15.84 13.43 5.70
CA ARG A 396 15.38 12.37 6.60
C ARG A 396 13.95 11.95 6.24
N PRO A 397 13.47 10.77 6.68
CA PRO A 397 12.15 10.25 6.30
C PRO A 397 10.97 11.23 6.45
N GLU A 398 10.92 12.09 7.46
CA GLU A 398 9.87 13.09 7.63
C GLU A 398 9.74 14.04 6.43
N HIS A 399 10.85 14.42 5.79
CA HIS A 399 10.85 15.28 4.61
C HIS A 399 10.22 14.56 3.41
N ILE A 400 10.54 13.27 3.24
CA ILE A 400 9.99 12.41 2.18
C ILE A 400 8.48 12.22 2.41
N HIS A 401 8.06 12.01 3.66
CA HIS A 401 6.65 11.79 3.98
C HIS A 401 5.80 13.05 3.80
N ILE A 402 6.34 14.25 4.05
CA ILE A 402 5.67 15.51 3.68
C ILE A 402 5.43 15.54 2.17
N ALA A 403 6.49 15.36 1.38
CA ALA A 403 6.41 15.39 -0.07
C ALA A 403 5.47 14.30 -0.62
N LEU A 404 5.46 13.10 -0.05
CA LEU A 404 4.56 12.02 -0.45
C LEU A 404 3.08 12.36 -0.18
N ARG A 405 2.78 13.03 0.94
CA ARG A 405 1.42 13.50 1.23
C ARG A 405 0.97 14.57 0.24
N GLU A 406 1.87 15.44 -0.19
CA GLU A 406 1.63 16.45 -1.23
C GLU A 406 1.38 15.79 -2.60
N LEU A 407 2.25 14.86 -3.02
CA LEU A 407 2.08 14.08 -4.26
C LEU A 407 0.72 13.36 -4.28
N ALA A 408 0.38 12.73 -3.16
CA ALA A 408 -0.88 12.02 -3.02
C ALA A 408 -2.09 12.94 -2.82
N GLY A 409 -1.92 14.27 -2.79
CA GLY A 409 -2.98 15.25 -2.55
C GLY A 409 -3.77 15.00 -1.25
N VAL A 410 -3.08 14.57 -0.19
CA VAL A 410 -3.68 14.29 1.13
C VAL A 410 -3.06 15.13 2.25
N ALA A 411 -2.14 16.05 1.93
CA ALA A 411 -1.45 16.88 2.91
C ALA A 411 -2.40 17.67 3.83
N ASP A 412 -3.43 18.29 3.24
CA ASP A 412 -4.44 19.10 3.95
C ASP A 412 -5.67 18.30 4.38
N HIS A 413 -5.65 16.97 4.25
CA HIS A 413 -6.77 16.14 4.68
C HIS A 413 -6.84 16.09 6.22
N PRO A 414 -8.03 16.16 6.85
CA PRO A 414 -8.16 16.15 8.32
C PRO A 414 -7.50 14.95 9.01
N PHE A 415 -7.36 13.82 8.31
CA PHE A 415 -6.59 12.69 8.84
C PHE A 415 -5.08 12.93 8.84
N ALA A 416 -4.51 13.59 7.84
CA ALA A 416 -3.09 13.89 7.78
C ALA A 416 -2.68 14.96 8.81
N GLU A 417 -3.53 15.99 9.01
CA GLU A 417 -3.32 17.06 10.00
C GLU A 417 -3.20 16.54 11.44
N ARG A 418 -3.79 15.36 11.75
CA ARG A 418 -3.65 14.70 13.06
C ARG A 418 -2.24 14.14 13.32
N PHE A 419 -1.39 14.08 12.31
CA PHE A 419 -0.04 13.51 12.36
C PHE A 419 0.97 14.50 11.74
N PRO A 420 1.18 15.69 12.34
CA PRO A 420 2.02 16.74 11.77
C PRO A 420 3.51 16.45 11.98
N PHE A 421 4.32 16.73 10.95
CA PHE A 421 5.78 16.65 11.07
C PHE A 421 6.37 17.97 11.58
N LYS A 422 7.48 17.89 12.32
CA LYS A 422 8.23 19.07 12.81
C LYS A 422 9.38 19.39 11.85
N VAL A 423 9.04 19.86 10.65
CA VAL A 423 9.98 20.31 9.63
C VAL A 423 9.70 21.77 9.33
N ALA A 424 10.73 22.61 9.28
CA ALA A 424 10.53 24.02 8.94
C ALA A 424 10.08 24.16 7.48
N GLU A 425 9.27 25.16 7.15
CA GLU A 425 8.80 25.39 5.77
C GLU A 425 9.98 25.54 4.78
N THR A 426 11.06 26.18 5.22
CA THR A 426 12.29 26.33 4.42
C THR A 426 13.04 25.02 4.18
N GLU A 427 12.75 23.97 4.97
CA GLU A 427 13.37 22.64 4.88
C GLU A 427 12.52 21.64 4.10
N LYS A 428 11.29 21.99 3.71
CA LYS A 428 10.48 21.17 2.81
C LYS A 428 11.13 21.10 1.43
N LEU A 429 11.10 19.90 0.84
CA LEU A 429 11.73 19.62 -0.45
C LEU A 429 10.88 20.20 -1.59
N ALA A 430 11.21 21.42 -2.02
CA ALA A 430 10.48 22.08 -3.10
C ALA A 430 10.72 21.35 -4.42
N ASP A 431 9.66 21.13 -5.19
CA ASP A 431 9.70 20.47 -6.51
C ASP A 431 10.45 19.12 -6.53
N LEU A 432 10.36 18.36 -5.43
CA LEU A 432 10.91 16.98 -5.38
C LEU A 432 10.38 16.16 -6.58
N TRP A 433 9.11 16.31 -6.88
CA TRP A 433 8.40 15.55 -7.90
C TRP A 433 8.56 16.11 -9.32
N GLY A 434 9.07 17.34 -9.51
CA GLY A 434 9.29 17.92 -10.84
C GLY A 434 8.00 18.29 -11.58
N ILE A 435 6.97 18.75 -10.86
CA ILE A 435 5.63 19.01 -11.40
C ILE A 435 5.56 20.40 -12.10
N GLY A 436 6.59 21.23 -11.98
CA GLY A 436 6.62 22.62 -12.47
C GLY A 436 7.13 22.86 -13.90
N GLU A 437 7.68 21.85 -14.59
CA GLU A 437 8.23 21.98 -15.95
C GLU A 437 7.62 20.91 -16.88
N THR A 438 6.47 21.20 -17.49
CA THR A 438 5.92 20.45 -18.64
C THR A 438 5.66 21.37 -19.80
#